data_AF-A0A925U543-F1
#
_entry.id   AF-A0A925U543-F1
#
_cell.length_a   1.000
_cell.length_b   1.000
_cell.length_c   1.000
_cell.angle_alpha   90.00
_cell.angle_beta   90.00
_cell.angle_gamma   90.00
#
_symmetry.space_group_name_H-M   'P 1'
#
loop_
_entity.id
_entity.type
_entity.pdbx_description
1 polymer ?
#
loop_
_entity_poly.entity_id
_entity_poly.type
_entity_poly.pdbx_seq_one_letter_code
_entity_poly.pdbx_strand_id
1 'polypeptide(L)'
;MILCHEHKFIFLKTRKTAGTSVECALSAFCGPEDVITPFRRAEDEAMRAGRGPQNWDVRAIPLYRRAGRRIGLFGGQANSGSFYNHIQAADARALIG
;
A
#
# COMPACT_ATOMS: atom_id res chain seq x y z
N MET A 1 -6.58 1.50 -1.39
CA MET A 1 -5.71 2.60 -0.96
C MET A 1 -4.40 2.46 -1.71
N ILE A 2 -3.84 3.58 -2.15
CA ILE A 2 -2.54 3.63 -2.81
C ILE A 2 -1.63 4.57 -2.03
N LEU A 3 -0.37 4.16 -1.83
CA LEU A 3 0.74 5.04 -1.47
C LEU A 3 1.74 4.98 -2.63
N CYS A 4 1.82 6.06 -3.39
CA CYS A 4 2.72 6.18 -4.52
C CYS A 4 3.92 7.04 -4.12
N HIS A 5 5.08 6.41 -3.97
CA HIS A 5 6.35 7.07 -3.69
C HIS A 5 6.90 7.78 -4.93
N GLU A 6 6.70 7.20 -6.12
CA GLU A 6 7.19 7.74 -7.39
C GLU A 6 6.64 9.14 -7.66
N HIS A 7 5.32 9.33 -7.48
CA HIS A 7 4.63 10.61 -7.68
C HIS A 7 4.19 11.30 -6.39
N LYS A 8 4.64 10.80 -5.23
CA LYS A 8 4.44 11.39 -3.90
C LYS A 8 2.99 11.70 -3.54
N PHE A 9 2.08 10.77 -3.78
CA PHE A 9 0.67 10.91 -3.39
C PHE A 9 0.17 9.75 -2.55
N ILE A 10 -0.86 10.03 -1.75
CA ILE A 10 -1.60 9.04 -0.98
C ILE A 10 -3.07 9.11 -1.40
N PHE A 11 -3.59 8.00 -1.91
CA PHE A 11 -5.01 7.85 -2.18
C PHE A 11 -5.69 7.06 -1.07
N LEU A 12 -6.35 7.78 -0.16
CA LEU A 12 -7.17 7.20 0.90
C LEU A 12 -8.60 6.96 0.39
N LYS A 13 -8.90 5.69 0.12
CA LYS A 13 -10.19 5.26 -0.46
C LYS A 13 -11.29 5.19 0.61
N THR A 14 -12.32 6.02 0.52
CA THR A 14 -13.53 5.91 1.36
C THR A 14 -14.57 4.95 0.76
N ARG A 15 -15.58 4.57 1.54
CA ARG A 15 -16.63 3.63 1.10
C ARG A 15 -17.62 4.33 0.17
N LYS A 16 -18.00 3.65 -0.91
CA LYS A 16 -19.13 4.02 -1.80
C LYS A 16 -18.98 5.37 -2.53
N THR A 17 -17.75 5.79 -2.79
CA THR A 17 -17.42 7.06 -3.48
C THR A 17 -16.82 6.84 -4.87
N ALA A 18 -17.15 5.71 -5.52
CA ALA A 18 -16.49 5.25 -6.75
C ALA A 18 -14.95 5.13 -6.64
N GLY A 19 -14.41 5.06 -5.42
CA GLY A 19 -12.97 4.99 -5.19
C GLY A 19 -12.28 3.74 -5.74
N THR A 20 -13.03 2.66 -6.05
CA THR A 20 -12.48 1.51 -6.80
C THR A 20 -12.05 1.94 -8.20
N SER A 21 -12.89 2.68 -8.93
CA SER A 21 -12.58 3.15 -10.28
C SER A 21 -11.39 4.09 -10.30
N VAL A 22 -11.32 5.02 -9.34
CA VAL A 22 -10.17 5.93 -9.19
C VAL A 22 -8.90 5.15 -8.87
N GLU A 23 -8.96 4.17 -7.97
CA GLU A 23 -7.80 3.33 -7.64
C GLU A 23 -7.32 2.52 -8.85
N CYS A 24 -8.24 1.96 -9.65
CA CYS A 24 -7.91 1.25 -10.87
C CYS A 24 -7.16 2.14 -11.87
N ALA A 25 -7.60 3.39 -12.07
CA ALA A 25 -6.93 4.33 -12.95
C ALA A 25 -5.56 4.77 -12.40
N LEU A 26 -5.48 5.09 -11.10
CA LEU A 26 -4.25 5.54 -10.46
C LEU A 26 -3.17 4.45 -10.40
N SER A 27 -3.57 3.17 -10.40
CA SER A 27 -2.61 2.04 -10.37
C SER A 27 -1.68 1.98 -11.59
N ALA A 28 -2.04 2.63 -12.71
CA ALA A 28 -1.19 2.75 -13.89
C ALA A 28 0.06 3.60 -13.67
N PHE A 29 0.03 4.50 -12.69
CA PHE A 29 1.13 5.40 -12.37
C PHE A 29 1.97 4.88 -11.19
N CYS A 30 1.73 3.65 -10.71
CA CYS A 30 2.45 3.12 -9.56
C CYS A 30 3.73 2.37 -9.97
N GLY A 31 4.80 2.63 -9.23
CA GLY A 31 6.10 1.96 -9.33
C GLY A 31 6.17 0.63 -8.55
N PRO A 32 7.28 -0.11 -8.64
CA PRO A 32 7.46 -1.41 -7.97
C PRO A 32 7.53 -1.32 -6.43
N GLU A 33 7.94 -0.18 -5.88
CA GLU A 33 8.05 0.03 -4.42
C GLU A 33 6.76 0.62 -3.81
N ASP A 34 5.78 0.99 -4.64
CA ASP A 34 4.54 1.61 -4.19
C ASP A 34 3.64 0.59 -3.48
N VAL A 35 2.80 1.08 -2.57
CA VAL A 35 1.84 0.23 -1.85
C VAL A 35 0.49 0.29 -2.54
N ILE A 36 -0.03 -0.89 -2.88
CA ILE A 36 -1.34 -1.07 -3.50
C ILE A 36 -2.09 -2.13 -2.70
N THR A 37 -3.16 -1.74 -2.03
CA THR A 37 -3.97 -2.68 -1.24
C THR A 37 -4.92 -3.49 -2.13
N PRO A 38 -5.21 -4.76 -1.80
CA PRO A 38 -6.23 -5.53 -2.51
C PRO A 38 -7.63 -4.93 -2.32
N PHE A 39 -8.49 -5.14 -3.33
CA PHE A 39 -9.91 -4.89 -3.24
C PHE A 39 -10.60 -5.97 -2.42
N ARG A 40 -11.78 -5.63 -1.87
CA ARG A 40 -12.60 -6.59 -1.13
C ARG A 40 -13.17 -7.67 -2.05
N ARG A 41 -13.42 -7.36 -3.32
CA ARG A 41 -13.91 -8.28 -4.32
C ARG A 41 -12.78 -8.57 -5.30
N ALA A 42 -12.43 -9.84 -5.46
CA ALA A 42 -11.34 -10.25 -6.33
C ALA A 42 -11.65 -9.96 -7.81
N GLU A 43 -12.92 -10.02 -8.21
CA GLU A 43 -13.37 -9.69 -9.57
C GLU A 43 -13.03 -8.25 -10.00
N ASP A 44 -12.96 -7.32 -9.05
CA ASP A 44 -12.65 -5.91 -9.33
C ASP A 44 -11.17 -5.71 -9.73
N GLU A 45 -10.29 -6.65 -9.39
CA GLU A 45 -8.86 -6.57 -9.70
C GLU A 45 -8.60 -6.59 -11.20
N ALA A 46 -9.46 -7.27 -11.97
CA ALA A 46 -9.37 -7.31 -13.43
C ALA A 46 -9.58 -5.94 -14.10
N MET A 47 -10.15 -4.96 -13.37
CA MET A 47 -10.40 -3.62 -13.88
C MET A 47 -9.22 -2.66 -13.69
N ARG A 48 -8.11 -3.08 -13.08
CA ARG A 48 -6.95 -2.22 -12.89
C ARG A 48 -6.29 -1.90 -14.23
N ALA A 49 -5.97 -0.62 -14.44
CA ALA A 49 -5.23 -0.18 -15.62
C ALA A 49 -3.72 -0.45 -15.51
N GLY A 50 -3.22 -0.68 -14.30
CA GLY A 50 -1.79 -0.87 -14.02
C GLY A 50 -1.50 -2.01 -13.07
N ARG A 51 -0.58 -1.76 -12.13
CA ARG A 51 -0.08 -2.79 -11.21
C ARG A 51 -1.17 -3.32 -10.28
N GLY A 52 -1.08 -4.61 -9.97
CA GLY A 52 -1.93 -5.27 -8.99
C GLY A 52 -1.52 -5.00 -7.53
N PRO A 53 -2.18 -5.65 -6.56
CA PRO A 53 -1.87 -5.49 -5.15
C PRO A 53 -0.42 -5.87 -4.81
N GLN A 54 0.30 -5.00 -4.11
CA GLN A 54 1.72 -5.19 -3.77
C GLN A 54 2.09 -4.36 -2.53
N ASN A 55 3.16 -4.77 -1.83
CA ASN A 55 3.79 -4.08 -0.70
C ASN A 55 2.85 -3.65 0.45
N TRP A 56 1.63 -4.16 0.50
CA TRP A 56 0.61 -3.76 1.48
C TRP A 56 0.77 -4.48 2.81
N ASP A 57 1.35 -5.69 2.82
CA ASP A 57 1.59 -6.43 4.06
C ASP A 57 3.02 -6.18 4.58
N VAL A 58 3.15 -5.22 5.50
CA VAL A 58 4.43 -4.87 6.14
C VAL A 58 4.82 -5.94 7.18
N ARG A 59 3.92 -6.87 7.55
CA ARG A 59 4.25 -8.01 8.43
C ARG A 59 4.99 -9.10 7.67
N ALA A 60 4.78 -9.21 6.36
CA ALA A 60 5.37 -10.22 5.50
C ALA A 60 6.83 -9.93 5.11
N ILE A 61 7.49 -8.92 5.71
CA ILE A 61 8.90 -8.63 5.44
C ILE A 61 9.76 -9.87 5.77
N PRO A 62 10.58 -10.38 4.83
CA PRO A 62 11.43 -11.54 5.05
C PRO A 62 12.34 -11.40 6.28
N LEU A 63 12.60 -12.51 6.97
CA LEU A 63 13.36 -12.54 8.21
C LEU A 63 14.72 -11.84 8.07
N TYR A 64 15.41 -11.99 6.93
CA TYR A 64 16.71 -11.35 6.69
C TYR A 64 16.61 -9.82 6.66
N ARG A 65 15.54 -9.26 6.09
CA ARG A 65 15.31 -7.79 6.04
C ARG A 65 14.87 -7.27 7.39
N ARG A 66 14.14 -8.07 8.18
CA ARG A 66 13.79 -7.77 9.58
C ARG A 66 15.01 -7.83 10.50
N ALA A 67 15.87 -8.82 10.32
CA ALA A 67 17.13 -8.98 11.04
C ALA A 67 18.08 -7.82 10.72
N GLY A 68 18.26 -7.50 9.42
CA GLY A 68 19.08 -6.37 8.97
C GLY A 68 18.62 -5.01 9.53
N ARG A 69 17.29 -4.76 9.64
CA ARG A 69 16.78 -3.56 10.32
C ARG A 69 17.11 -3.55 11.82
N ARG A 70 16.99 -4.70 12.52
CA ARG A 70 17.33 -4.82 13.95
C ARG A 70 18.77 -4.46 14.26
N ILE A 71 19.69 -4.79 13.35
CA ILE A 71 21.13 -4.54 13.51
C ILE A 71 21.58 -3.23 12.85
N GLY A 72 20.65 -2.35 12.47
CA GLY A 72 20.96 -1.02 11.93
C GLY A 72 21.46 -0.99 10.48
N LEU A 73 21.41 -2.12 9.77
CA LEU A 73 21.84 -2.25 8.38
C LEU A 73 20.80 -1.73 7.37
N PHE A 74 19.55 -1.54 7.80
CA PHE A 74 18.48 -0.92 6.99
C PHE A 74 17.72 0.11 7.84
N GLY A 75 17.66 1.37 7.39
CA GLY A 75 16.96 2.45 8.09
C GLY A 75 15.43 2.37 8.00
N GLY A 76 14.74 2.95 8.99
CA GLY A 76 13.28 3.15 9.01
C GLY A 76 12.59 2.70 10.31
N GLN A 77 11.55 3.42 10.73
CA GLN A 77 10.71 3.03 11.86
C GLN A 77 9.99 1.71 11.55
N ALA A 78 10.03 0.75 12.49
CA ALA A 78 9.37 -0.54 12.34
C ALA A 78 7.87 -0.39 12.60
N ASN A 79 7.15 0.24 11.68
CA ASN A 79 5.70 0.29 11.76
C ASN A 79 5.15 -1.10 11.42
N SER A 80 4.73 -1.84 12.43
CA SER A 80 4.17 -3.18 12.26
C SER A 80 2.69 -3.11 11.92
N GLY A 81 2.31 -3.58 10.73
CA GLY A 81 0.91 -3.60 10.31
C GLY A 81 0.78 -3.94 8.84
N SER A 82 -0.43 -3.83 8.32
CA SER A 82 -0.70 -4.02 6.90
C SER A 82 -1.61 -2.89 6.45
N PHE A 83 -1.34 -2.32 5.28
CA PHE A 83 -2.27 -1.40 4.64
C PHE A 83 -3.49 -2.19 4.16
N TYR A 84 -4.69 -1.66 4.39
CA TYR A 84 -5.93 -2.34 4.05
C TYR A 84 -6.90 -1.43 3.30
N ASN A 85 -7.88 -2.04 2.61
CA ASN A 85 -8.89 -1.28 1.89
C ASN A 85 -9.73 -0.46 2.87
N HIS A 86 -9.99 0.82 2.58
CA HIS A 86 -10.67 1.74 3.51
C HIS A 86 -9.93 2.04 4.82
N ILE A 87 -8.59 1.94 4.82
CA ILE A 87 -7.76 2.37 5.95
C ILE A 87 -8.05 3.81 6.37
N GLN A 88 -8.10 4.04 7.68
CA GLN A 88 -8.23 5.39 8.24
C GLN A 88 -6.94 6.18 8.02
N ALA A 89 -7.07 7.51 7.86
CA ALA A 89 -5.91 8.39 7.68
C ALA A 89 -4.93 8.31 8.86
N ALA A 90 -5.43 8.15 10.09
CA ALA A 90 -4.62 7.99 11.30
C ALA A 90 -3.76 6.72 11.25
N ASP A 91 -4.36 5.58 10.89
CA ASP A 91 -3.64 4.31 10.74
C ASP A 91 -2.60 4.37 9.61
N ALA A 92 -2.99 4.94 8.46
CA ALA A 92 -2.08 5.09 7.32
C ALA A 92 -0.87 5.95 7.71
N ARG A 93 -1.09 7.07 8.44
CA ARG A 93 -0.02 7.91 8.96
C ARG A 93 0.90 7.14 9.91
N ALA A 94 0.32 6.38 10.85
CA ALA A 94 1.09 5.58 11.79
C ALA A 94 1.97 4.52 11.10
N LEU A 95 1.55 4.02 9.92
CA LEU A 95 2.34 3.08 9.12
C LEU A 95 3.41 3.73 8.26
N ILE A 96 3.16 4.95 7.76
CA ILE A 96 4.09 5.67 6.88
C ILE A 96 5.23 6.31 7.68
N GLY A 97 4.95 6.81 8.88
CA GLY A 97 5.88 7.62 9.69
C GLY A 97 5.58 9.10 9.58
#